data_AF-A0A0F9EKM9-F1
#
_entry.id   AF-A0A0F9EKM9-F1
#
_cell.length_a   1.000
_cell.length_b   1.000
_cell.length_c   1.000
_cell.angle_alpha   90.00
_cell.angle_beta   90.00
_cell.angle_gamma   90.00
#
_symmetry.space_group_name_H-M   'P 1'
#
loop_
_entity.id
_entity.type
_entity.pdbx_description
1 polymer ?
#
loop_
_entity_poly.entity_id
_entity_poly.type
_entity_poly.pdbx_seq_one_letter_code
_entity_poly.pdbx_strand_id
1 'polypeptide(L)'
;LFSKGVKKEYKKSKKSSGEIKIHPTNKFYQILINKRNEENLGMIVALTDLLIYSSSDDNILFLFGETHLKHRVAVVSSFSFFLKENERLFEERIIKEIIHEIGHLILGHEHCLNSSCVMLFSNDVKEIDNKSINFCQRCKSKLFSIREEFNF
;
A
#
# COMPACT_ATOMS: atom_id res chain seq x y z
N LEU A 1 -3.22 -7.10 -22.63
CA LEU A 1 -3.16 -7.19 -21.15
C LEU A 1 -2.90 -5.87 -20.43
N PHE A 2 -2.79 -4.74 -21.14
CA PHE A 2 -2.84 -3.41 -20.53
C PHE A 2 -4.20 -2.78 -20.85
N SER A 3 -5.10 -2.66 -19.87
CA SER A 3 -6.32 -1.85 -20.02
C SER A 3 -5.93 -0.37 -20.10
N LYS A 4 -6.69 0.38 -20.92
CA LYS A 4 -6.59 1.84 -21.06
C LYS A 4 -6.41 2.51 -19.69
N GLY A 5 -5.36 3.32 -19.51
CA GLY A 5 -5.11 4.07 -18.26
C GLY A 5 -3.71 3.92 -17.62
N VAL A 6 -2.80 3.15 -18.23
CA VAL A 6 -1.46 2.90 -17.65
C VAL A 6 -0.57 4.14 -17.78
N LYS A 7 -0.40 4.89 -16.68
CA LYS A 7 0.58 6.00 -16.61
C LYS A 7 2.00 5.48 -16.70
N LYS A 8 2.71 5.75 -17.79
CA LYS A 8 4.08 5.24 -18.01
C LYS A 8 5.17 6.18 -17.54
N GLU A 9 4.81 7.37 -17.05
CA GLU A 9 5.76 8.44 -16.76
C GLU A 9 5.67 8.90 -15.30
N TYR A 10 6.80 9.39 -14.78
CA TYR A 10 6.85 9.98 -13.44
C TYR A 10 6.26 11.40 -13.49
N LYS A 11 5.58 11.80 -12.41
CA LYS A 11 5.16 13.20 -12.23
C LYS A 11 6.31 13.98 -11.60
N LYS A 12 6.48 15.22 -12.03
CA LYS A 12 7.43 16.18 -11.45
C LYS A 12 6.65 17.11 -10.52
N SER A 13 7.06 17.21 -9.25
CA SER A 13 6.53 18.19 -8.31
C SER A 13 7.62 19.21 -7.95
N LYS A 14 7.30 20.50 -8.09
CA LYS A 14 8.20 21.60 -7.72
C LYS A 14 8.04 21.87 -6.22
N LYS A 15 9.08 21.61 -5.42
CA LYS A 15 9.22 22.16 -4.07
C LYS A 15 10.31 23.22 -4.04
N SER A 16 10.31 24.05 -3.01
CA SER A 16 11.30 25.12 -2.78
C SER A 16 12.77 24.66 -2.77
N SER A 17 13.02 23.35 -2.62
CA SER A 17 14.35 22.72 -2.57
C SER A 17 14.75 21.93 -3.83
N GLY A 18 13.93 21.90 -4.89
CA GLY A 18 14.23 21.18 -6.14
C GLY A 18 13.04 20.45 -6.78
N GLU A 19 13.31 19.77 -7.89
CA GLU A 19 12.32 18.95 -8.62
C GLU A 19 12.30 17.52 -8.05
N ILE A 20 11.15 17.09 -7.53
CA ILE A 20 10.96 15.75 -6.98
C ILE A 20 10.19 14.89 -7.98
N LYS A 21 10.69 13.67 -8.24
CA LYS A 21 10.05 12.68 -9.10
C LYS A 21 9.12 11.78 -8.28
N ILE A 22 7.90 11.60 -8.77
CA ILE A 22 6.87 10.75 -8.16
C ILE A 22 6.56 9.63 -9.17
N HIS A 23 6.65 8.38 -8.73
CA HIS A 23 6.62 7.21 -9.60
C HIS A 23 5.23 6.55 -9.61
N PRO A 24 4.71 6.15 -10.78
CA PRO A 24 3.44 5.45 -10.83
C PRO A 24 3.61 4.00 -10.34
N THR A 25 2.69 3.54 -9.51
CA THR A 25 2.66 2.18 -8.94
C THR A 25 2.68 1.05 -9.97
N ASN A 26 2.14 1.27 -11.17
CA ASN A 26 2.11 0.28 -12.25
C ASN A 26 3.49 -0.15 -12.75
N LYS A 27 4.54 0.68 -12.56
CA LYS A 27 5.92 0.30 -12.85
C LYS A 27 6.43 -0.74 -11.86
N PHE A 28 6.06 -0.59 -10.59
CA PHE A 28 6.36 -1.57 -9.56
C PHE A 28 5.58 -2.86 -9.81
N TYR A 29 4.28 -2.77 -10.13
CA TYR A 29 3.46 -3.95 -10.38
C TYR A 29 4.03 -4.87 -11.45
N GLN A 30 4.58 -4.34 -12.56
CA GLN A 30 5.18 -5.20 -13.60
C GLN A 30 6.37 -6.02 -13.07
N ILE A 31 7.26 -5.38 -12.31
CA ILE A 31 8.42 -6.05 -11.70
C ILE A 31 7.93 -7.11 -10.71
N LEU A 32 6.97 -6.75 -9.87
CA LEU A 32 6.43 -7.62 -8.83
C LEU A 32 5.66 -8.81 -9.40
N ILE A 33 4.89 -8.63 -10.47
CA ILE A 33 4.18 -9.70 -11.15
C ILE A 33 5.17 -10.73 -11.69
N ASN A 34 6.23 -10.28 -12.35
CA ASN A 34 7.26 -11.16 -12.88
C ASN A 34 7.96 -11.93 -11.76
N LYS A 35 8.37 -11.23 -10.69
CA LYS A 35 9.06 -11.86 -9.55
C LYS A 35 8.15 -12.84 -8.80
N ARG A 36 6.87 -12.49 -8.60
CA ARG A 36 5.87 -13.38 -7.97
C ARG A 36 5.70 -14.67 -8.76
N ASN A 37 5.65 -14.58 -10.10
CA ASN A 37 5.52 -15.74 -10.97
C ASN A 37 6.81 -16.58 -11.01
N GLU A 38 7.97 -15.93 -11.10
CA GLU A 38 9.31 -16.57 -11.10
C GLU A 38 9.52 -17.41 -9.84
N GLU A 39 9.18 -16.86 -8.68
CA GLU A 39 9.35 -17.49 -7.36
C GLU A 39 8.14 -18.36 -6.95
N ASN A 40 7.14 -18.51 -7.82
CA ASN A 40 5.89 -19.25 -7.56
C ASN A 40 5.18 -18.84 -6.25
N LEU A 41 5.10 -17.53 -5.97
CA LEU A 41 4.51 -16.98 -4.76
C LEU A 41 2.99 -16.72 -4.92
N GLY A 42 2.24 -16.93 -3.84
CA GLY A 42 0.79 -16.62 -3.81
C GLY A 42 0.49 -15.12 -3.81
N MET A 43 1.38 -14.32 -3.22
CA MET A 43 1.34 -12.86 -3.20
C MET A 43 2.74 -12.29 -2.94
N ILE A 44 2.97 -11.02 -3.25
CA ILE A 44 4.22 -10.32 -2.94
C ILE A 44 3.93 -8.87 -2.56
N VAL A 45 4.62 -8.37 -1.54
CA VAL A 45 4.59 -6.96 -1.14
C VAL A 45 6.01 -6.43 -1.22
N ALA A 46 6.20 -5.29 -1.88
CA ALA A 46 7.50 -4.63 -1.93
C ALA A 46 7.53 -3.35 -1.11
N LEU A 47 8.70 -3.07 -0.55
CA LEU A 47 9.01 -1.81 0.11
C LEU A 47 9.94 -0.99 -0.80
N THR A 48 9.66 0.30 -0.93
CA THR A 48 10.50 1.25 -1.68
C THR A 48 10.69 2.54 -0.89
N ASP A 49 11.83 3.17 -1.05
CA ASP A 49 12.13 4.53 -0.55
C ASP A 49 11.74 5.61 -1.57
N LEU A 50 11.10 5.26 -2.68
CA LEU A 50 10.66 6.21 -3.70
C LEU A 50 9.25 6.72 -3.41
N LEU A 51 8.98 7.98 -3.76
CA LEU A 51 7.62 8.52 -3.77
C LEU A 51 6.77 7.84 -4.85
N ILE A 52 5.58 7.40 -4.46
CA ILE A 52 4.63 6.74 -5.35
C ILE A 52 3.29 7.47 -5.42
N TYR A 53 2.59 7.29 -6.53
CA TYR A 53 1.22 7.78 -6.70
C TYR A 53 0.36 6.75 -7.44
N SER A 54 -0.95 6.83 -7.26
CA SER A 54 -1.87 5.83 -7.81
C SER A 54 -1.82 5.83 -9.34
N SER A 55 -1.72 4.62 -9.89
CA SER A 55 -1.94 4.38 -11.31
C SER A 55 -3.41 4.15 -11.65
N SER A 56 -4.27 4.03 -10.63
CA SER A 56 -5.68 3.69 -10.73
C SER A 56 -6.59 4.91 -10.48
N ASP A 57 -6.12 5.89 -9.70
CA ASP A 57 -6.82 7.13 -9.38
C ASP A 57 -5.92 8.35 -9.69
N ASP A 58 -6.41 9.25 -10.55
CA ASP A 58 -5.67 10.44 -10.97
C ASP A 58 -5.70 11.57 -9.94
N ASN A 59 -6.64 11.53 -9.00
CA ASN A 59 -6.82 12.53 -7.95
C ASN A 59 -5.87 12.32 -6.77
N ILE A 60 -5.26 11.14 -6.65
CA ILE A 60 -4.35 10.82 -5.55
C ILE A 60 -2.90 11.06 -5.99
N LEU A 61 -2.29 12.10 -5.43
CA LEU A 61 -0.95 12.54 -5.79
C LEU A 61 0.17 11.88 -4.98
N PHE A 62 -0.13 11.37 -3.79
CA PHE A 62 0.82 10.70 -2.90
C PHE A 62 0.13 9.55 -2.19
N LEU A 63 0.81 8.41 -2.14
CA LEU A 63 0.36 7.22 -1.45
C LEU A 63 1.44 6.68 -0.53
N PHE A 64 1.02 6.09 0.58
CA PHE A 64 1.87 5.26 1.43
C PHE A 64 1.99 3.84 0.89
N GLY A 65 0.95 3.34 0.21
CA GLY A 65 0.96 2.07 -0.48
C GLY A 65 -0.15 1.98 -1.53
N GLU A 66 -0.06 0.98 -2.40
CA GLU A 66 -1.17 0.58 -3.26
C GLU A 66 -1.09 -0.91 -3.59
N THR A 67 -2.26 -1.54 -3.63
CA THR A 67 -2.43 -2.96 -3.96
C THR A 67 -3.08 -3.15 -5.32
N HIS A 68 -2.56 -4.10 -6.09
CA HIS A 68 -3.17 -4.59 -7.32
C HIS A 68 -3.76 -6.01 -7.13
N LEU A 69 -5.01 -6.09 -6.67
CA LEU A 69 -5.64 -7.35 -6.25
C LEU A 69 -5.63 -8.47 -7.28
N LYS A 70 -5.94 -8.16 -8.55
CA LYS A 70 -6.01 -9.18 -9.62
C LYS A 70 -4.70 -9.98 -9.75
N HIS A 71 -3.57 -9.35 -9.44
CA HIS A 71 -2.26 -9.98 -9.53
C HIS A 71 -1.63 -10.24 -8.16
N ARG A 72 -2.35 -9.99 -7.07
CA ARG A 72 -1.89 -10.21 -5.70
C ARG A 72 -0.50 -9.61 -5.43
N VAL A 73 -0.30 -8.38 -5.87
CA VAL A 73 0.94 -7.62 -5.63
C VAL A 73 0.61 -6.31 -4.95
N ALA A 74 1.50 -5.84 -4.07
CA ALA A 74 1.39 -4.52 -3.45
C ALA A 74 2.75 -3.85 -3.33
N VAL A 75 2.75 -2.52 -3.23
CA VAL A 75 3.94 -1.72 -2.97
C VAL A 75 3.66 -0.73 -1.84
N VAL A 76 4.61 -0.58 -0.92
CA VAL A 76 4.60 0.39 0.18
C VAL A 76 5.80 1.30 0.04
N SER A 77 5.60 2.60 0.20
CA SER A 77 6.64 3.63 0.19
C SER A 77 7.00 4.06 1.62
N SER A 78 8.27 3.95 1.98
CA SER A 78 8.81 4.47 3.23
C SER A 78 9.18 5.95 3.17
N PHE A 79 9.20 6.56 1.97
CA PHE A 79 9.69 7.93 1.77
C PHE A 79 9.03 8.94 2.71
N SER A 80 7.71 8.84 2.85
CA SER A 80 6.91 9.78 3.64
C SER A 80 7.12 9.63 5.16
N PHE A 81 7.74 8.55 5.62
CA PHE A 81 7.97 8.29 7.05
C PHE A 81 9.31 8.83 7.56
N PHE A 82 10.24 9.18 6.67
CA PHE A 82 11.54 9.77 7.05
C PHE A 82 11.44 11.22 7.53
N LEU A 83 10.27 11.87 7.36
CA LEU A 83 10.07 13.26 7.75
C LEU A 83 9.87 13.36 9.27
N LYS A 84 11.01 13.43 9.97
CA LYS A 84 11.16 13.86 11.38
C LYS A 84 10.48 12.95 12.41
N GLU A 85 11.13 11.86 12.84
CA GLU A 85 10.97 11.26 14.18
C GLU A 85 11.83 10.00 14.38
N ASN A 86 11.94 9.54 15.63
CA ASN A 86 12.73 8.39 16.10
C ASN A 86 12.43 7.10 15.29
N GLU A 87 13.47 6.29 15.02
CA GLU A 87 13.45 5.00 14.29
C GLU A 87 12.25 4.10 14.63
N ARG A 88 11.84 4.07 15.91
CA ARG A 88 10.68 3.29 16.35
C ARG A 88 9.38 3.66 15.63
N LEU A 89 9.12 4.95 15.43
CA LEU A 89 7.89 5.41 14.76
C LEU A 89 7.94 5.11 13.26
N PHE A 90 9.13 5.21 12.66
CA PHE A 90 9.35 4.83 11.27
C PHE A 90 9.01 3.35 11.03
N GLU A 91 9.53 2.45 11.87
CA GLU A 91 9.21 1.02 11.79
C GLU A 91 7.72 0.75 11.99
N GLU A 92 7.10 1.37 13.00
CA GLU A 92 5.68 1.18 13.29
C GLU A 92 4.80 1.60 12.09
N ARG A 93 5.10 2.74 11.46
CA ARG A 93 4.37 3.25 10.28
C ARG A 93 4.49 2.29 9.10
N ILE A 94 5.70 1.79 8.81
CA ILE A 94 5.92 0.82 7.72
C ILE A 94 5.12 -0.45 7.97
N ILE A 95 5.18 -0.98 9.19
CA ILE A 95 4.48 -2.23 9.53
C ILE A 95 2.97 -2.05 9.38
N LYS A 96 2.41 -0.93 9.86
CA LYS A 96 0.97 -0.63 9.71
C LYS A 96 0.55 -0.61 8.24
N GLU A 97 1.31 0.05 7.38
CA GLU A 97 0.95 0.13 5.96
C GLU A 97 1.17 -1.19 5.22
N ILE A 98 2.21 -1.96 5.54
CA ILE A 98 2.38 -3.32 4.99
C ILE A 98 1.18 -4.19 5.37
N ILE A 99 0.75 -4.16 6.63
CA ILE A 99 -0.42 -4.93 7.07
C ILE A 99 -1.71 -4.42 6.41
N HIS A 100 -1.84 -3.12 6.18
CA HIS A 100 -2.96 -2.53 5.43
C HIS A 100 -3.03 -3.09 4.01
N GLU A 101 -1.92 -3.07 3.27
CA GLU A 101 -1.88 -3.59 1.90
C GLU A 101 -2.06 -5.11 1.83
N ILE A 102 -1.50 -5.88 2.77
CA ILE A 102 -1.79 -7.31 2.92
C ILE A 102 -3.28 -7.52 3.21
N GLY A 103 -3.86 -6.67 4.05
CA GLY A 103 -5.28 -6.67 4.34
C GLY A 103 -6.10 -6.48 3.07
N HIS A 104 -5.70 -5.58 2.16
CA HIS A 104 -6.34 -5.49 0.84
C HIS A 104 -6.22 -6.78 0.03
N LEU A 105 -5.01 -7.36 -0.05
CA LEU A 105 -4.75 -8.62 -0.78
C LEU A 105 -5.65 -9.78 -0.33
N ILE A 106 -6.06 -9.81 0.94
CA ILE A 106 -6.90 -10.87 1.52
C ILE A 106 -8.38 -10.47 1.52
N LEU A 107 -8.71 -9.26 1.99
CA LEU A 107 -10.08 -8.81 2.30
C LEU A 107 -10.77 -8.04 1.16
N GLY A 108 -10.05 -7.68 0.11
CA GLY A 108 -10.57 -6.89 -1.00
C GLY A 108 -10.28 -5.39 -0.90
N HIS A 109 -10.87 -4.60 -1.80
CA HIS A 109 -10.56 -3.16 -1.95
C HIS A 109 -11.15 -2.26 -0.85
N GLU A 110 -12.01 -2.78 0.03
CA GLU A 110 -12.73 -1.94 0.99
C GLU A 110 -11.84 -1.49 2.15
N HIS A 111 -11.76 -0.17 2.35
CA HIS A 111 -11.25 0.41 3.59
C HIS A 111 -12.24 0.25 4.74
N CYS A 112 -11.73 0.28 5.97
CA CYS A 112 -12.54 0.26 7.18
C CYS A 112 -12.83 1.68 7.67
N LEU A 113 -14.04 1.91 8.20
CA LEU A 113 -14.42 3.21 8.78
C LEU A 113 -14.04 3.34 10.27
N ASN A 114 -13.54 2.26 10.88
CA ASN A 114 -13.08 2.29 12.27
C ASN A 114 -11.69 2.93 12.33
N SER A 115 -11.59 4.08 13.00
CA SER A 115 -10.37 4.89 13.11
C SER A 115 -9.19 4.20 13.79
N SER A 116 -9.43 3.15 14.56
CA SER A 116 -8.37 2.36 15.20
C SER A 116 -7.99 1.10 14.42
N CYS A 117 -8.67 0.79 13.31
CA CYS A 117 -8.38 -0.39 12.51
C CYS A 117 -7.19 -0.15 11.57
N VAL A 118 -6.32 -1.15 11.42
CA VAL A 118 -5.22 -1.08 10.43
C VAL A 118 -5.72 -0.85 8.99
N MET A 119 -6.94 -1.31 8.68
CA MET A 119 -7.60 -1.12 7.37
C MET A 119 -8.21 0.28 7.18
N LEU A 120 -8.03 1.22 8.10
CA LEU A 120 -8.39 2.63 7.87
C LEU A 120 -7.51 3.22 6.77
N PHE A 121 -8.12 3.89 5.80
CA PHE A 121 -7.40 4.69 4.81
C PHE A 121 -6.76 5.90 5.48
N SER A 122 -5.49 6.16 5.18
CA SER A 122 -4.73 7.25 5.79
C SER A 122 -4.25 8.24 4.73
N ASN A 123 -4.65 9.50 4.88
CA ASN A 123 -4.25 10.63 4.01
C ASN A 123 -2.92 11.23 4.43
N ASP A 124 -2.57 11.13 5.71
CA ASP A 124 -1.35 11.67 6.27
C ASP A 124 -0.74 10.73 7.32
N VAL A 125 0.48 11.07 7.75
CA VAL A 125 1.25 10.27 8.72
C VAL A 125 0.56 10.26 10.09
N LYS A 126 -0.15 11.33 10.46
CA LYS A 126 -0.83 11.42 11.75
C LYS A 126 -2.00 10.42 11.82
N GLU A 127 -2.70 10.20 10.72
CA GLU A 127 -3.73 9.15 10.64
C GLU A 127 -3.15 7.74 10.76
N ILE A 128 -1.93 7.50 10.24
CA ILE A 128 -1.21 6.23 10.43
C ILE A 128 -0.80 6.05 11.90
N ASP A 129 -0.33 7.12 12.54
CA ASP A 129 0.06 7.07 13.95
C ASP A 129 -1.14 6.75 14.85
N ASN A 130 -2.31 7.32 14.54
CA ASN A 130 -3.53 7.13 15.32
C ASN A 130 -4.18 5.74 15.17
N LYS A 131 -4.02 5.06 14.02
CA LYS A 131 -4.60 3.73 13.83
C LYS A 131 -3.77 2.64 14.52
N SER A 132 -4.41 1.56 14.93
CA SER A 132 -3.71 0.39 15.47
C SER A 132 -3.08 -0.43 14.36
N ILE A 133 -2.04 -1.20 14.70
CA ILE A 133 -1.55 -2.32 13.88
C ILE A 133 -2.58 -3.45 13.73
N ASN A 134 -3.61 -3.48 14.59
CA ASN A 134 -4.58 -4.55 14.64
C ASN A 134 -5.80 -4.32 13.73
N PHE A 135 -6.35 -5.41 13.20
CA PHE A 135 -7.69 -5.43 12.63
C PHE A 135 -8.75 -5.22 13.73
N CYS A 136 -9.79 -4.43 13.44
CA CYS A 136 -10.98 -4.35 14.28
C CYS A 136 -11.77 -5.67 14.24
N GLN A 137 -12.74 -5.84 15.15
CA GLN A 137 -13.55 -7.06 15.23
C GLN A 137 -14.21 -7.43 13.90
N ARG A 138 -14.76 -6.44 13.18
CA ARG A 138 -15.39 -6.65 11.86
C ARG A 138 -14.41 -7.22 10.83
N CYS A 139 -13.20 -6.65 10.73
CA CYS A 139 -12.19 -7.13 9.80
C CYS A 139 -11.63 -8.49 10.22
N LYS A 140 -11.49 -8.75 11.53
CA LYS A 140 -11.12 -10.07 12.06
C LYS A 140 -12.15 -11.14 11.71
N SER A 141 -13.45 -10.83 11.81
CA SER A 141 -14.51 -11.75 11.40
C SER A 141 -14.45 -12.06 9.91
N LYS A 142 -14.24 -11.05 9.04
CA LYS A 142 -14.03 -11.28 7.61
C LYS A 142 -12.81 -12.19 7.34
N LEU A 143 -11.68 -11.95 8.02
CA LEU A 143 -10.49 -12.81 7.93
C LEU A 143 -10.79 -14.25 8.36
N PHE A 144 -11.54 -14.43 9.45
CA PHE A 144 -11.92 -15.75 9.94
C PHE A 144 -12.81 -16.50 8.95
N SER A 145 -13.79 -15.82 8.35
CA SER A 145 -14.65 -16.43 7.31
C SER A 145 -13.84 -16.90 6.09
N ILE A 146 -12.89 -16.08 5.63
CA ILE A 146 -11.98 -16.47 4.53
C ILE A 146 -11.14 -17.67 4.93
N ARG A 147 -10.63 -17.68 6.17
CA ARG A 147 -9.85 -18.78 6.69
C ARG A 147 -10.58 -20.12 6.64
N GLU A 148 -11.83 -20.14 7.09
CA GLU A 148 -12.68 -21.33 7.06
C GLU A 148 -13.01 -21.75 5.61
N GLU A 149 -13.30 -20.80 4.71
CA GLU A 149 -13.66 -21.08 3.32
C GLU A 149 -12.55 -21.80 2.55
N PHE A 150 -11.30 -21.40 2.78
CA PHE A 150 -10.14 -21.91 2.06
C PHE A 150 -9.31 -22.92 2.86
N ASN A 151 -9.80 -23.36 4.03
CA ASN A 151 -9.24 -24.45 4.83
C ASN A 151 -7.76 -24.24 5.22
N PHE A 152 -7.41 -23.04 5.70
CA PHE A 152 -6.09 -22.75 6.28
C PHE A 152 -6.13 -22.39 7.76
#